data_AF-A0A0G0LEL4-F1
#
_entry.id   AF-A0A0G0LEL4-F1
#
_cell.length_a   1.000
_cell.length_b   1.000
_cell.length_c   1.000
_cell.angle_alpha   90.00
_cell.angle_beta   90.00
_cell.angle_gamma   90.00
#
_symmetry.space_group_name_H-M   'P 1'
#
loop_
_entity.id
_entity.type
_entity.pdbx_description
1 polymer ?
#
loop_
_entity_poly.entity_id
_entity_poly.type
_entity_poly.pdbx_seq_one_letter_code
_entity_poly.pdbx_strand_id
1 'polypeptide(L)'
;MSEFNEPTPEESSTPENEDFTDIFDDLIRMLWNEKRARENPMYEKNLQTVTERVRYSLINHLREYIDSYLEQPDSSTAEGAMYWYMVKFKEDIETETNIFSLVIAINYWLQEVHQRMNQSFGGELLGFTEYDLEALNYIEPDKPIEQQKHIISEKVEQEYAKYGKENSVRFTF
;
A
#
# COMPACT_ATOMS: atom_id res chain seq x y z
N MET A 1 35.84 50.93 1.65
CA MET A 1 35.49 50.05 0.53
C MET A 1 34.68 48.93 1.15
N SER A 2 33.35 48.97 0.97
CA SER A 2 32.44 47.93 1.47
C SER A 2 32.35 46.85 0.41
N GLU A 3 32.80 45.65 0.74
CA GLU A 3 32.56 44.47 -0.10
C GLU A 3 31.07 44.14 -0.04
N PHE A 4 30.45 44.18 -1.22
CA PHE A 4 29.07 43.84 -1.45
C PHE A 4 29.02 42.30 -1.50
N ASN A 5 28.58 41.66 -0.41
CA ASN A 5 28.28 40.23 -0.45
C ASN A 5 27.00 40.06 -1.26
N GLU A 6 27.13 39.59 -2.50
CA GLU A 6 26.00 39.09 -3.27
C GLU A 6 25.35 37.92 -2.52
N PRO A 7 24.01 37.88 -2.37
CA PRO A 7 23.35 36.69 -1.87
C PRO A 7 23.55 35.58 -2.89
N THR A 8 24.23 34.51 -2.46
CA THR A 8 24.32 33.25 -3.20
C THR A 8 22.90 32.85 -3.64
N PRO A 9 22.68 32.46 -4.90
CA PRO A 9 21.38 31.97 -5.33
C PRO A 9 20.98 30.83 -4.40
N GLU A 10 19.78 30.93 -3.80
CA GLU A 10 19.14 29.80 -3.13
C GLU A 10 19.25 28.61 -4.09
N GLU A 11 19.98 27.58 -3.68
CA GLU A 11 19.97 26.30 -4.36
C GLU A 11 18.50 25.91 -4.49
N SER A 12 18.04 25.94 -5.73
CA SER A 12 16.75 25.41 -6.12
C SER A 12 16.67 24.01 -5.55
N SER A 13 15.86 23.83 -4.52
CA SER A 13 15.44 22.52 -4.04
C SER A 13 14.89 21.78 -5.25
N THR A 14 15.69 20.87 -5.79
CA THR A 14 15.23 19.87 -6.75
C THR A 14 14.01 19.19 -6.14
N PRO A 15 12.86 19.15 -6.83
CA PRO A 15 11.70 18.39 -6.36
C PRO A 15 11.96 16.93 -6.72
N GLU A 16 12.87 16.29 -6.01
CA GLU A 16 13.22 14.89 -6.25
C GLU A 16 13.25 14.17 -4.90
N ASN A 17 12.19 13.37 -4.67
CA ASN A 17 11.95 12.40 -3.59
C ASN A 17 10.77 12.69 -2.63
N GLU A 18 9.62 13.17 -3.11
CA GLU A 18 8.37 13.21 -2.31
C GLU A 18 7.40 12.02 -2.53
N ASP A 19 7.66 11.09 -3.47
CA ASP A 19 6.52 10.38 -4.10
C ASP A 19 6.29 8.88 -3.76
N PHE A 20 6.90 8.31 -2.73
CA PHE A 20 6.64 6.89 -2.35
C PHE A 20 6.29 6.63 -0.87
N THR A 21 6.21 7.67 -0.04
CA THR A 21 6.08 7.56 1.44
C THR A 21 4.62 7.64 1.93
N ASP A 22 3.68 6.80 1.54
CA ASP A 22 3.69 5.37 1.82
C ASP A 22 2.29 4.89 1.38
N ILE A 23 2.15 4.18 0.25
CA ILE A 23 0.85 3.54 -0.05
C ILE A 23 0.41 2.62 1.10
N PHE A 24 1.37 2.12 1.88
CA PHE A 24 1.16 1.39 3.12
C PHE A 24 0.41 2.18 4.20
N ASP A 25 0.76 3.45 4.38
CA ASP A 25 0.11 4.34 5.35
C ASP A 25 -1.32 4.61 4.97
N ASP A 26 -1.55 4.82 3.68
CA ASP A 26 -2.88 4.99 3.16
C ASP A 26 -3.69 3.70 3.27
N LEU A 27 -3.07 2.51 3.15
CA LEU A 27 -3.72 1.23 3.47
C LEU A 27 -4.09 1.12 4.95
N ILE A 28 -3.18 1.48 5.87
CA ILE A 28 -3.47 1.51 7.32
C ILE A 28 -4.64 2.47 7.61
N ARG A 29 -4.57 3.69 7.07
CA ARG A 29 -5.62 4.72 7.23
C ARG A 29 -6.94 4.28 6.62
N MET A 30 -6.93 3.62 5.46
CA MET A 30 -8.12 3.08 4.80
C MET A 30 -8.79 2.04 5.68
N LEU A 31 -8.07 1.00 6.09
CA LEU A 31 -8.60 -0.09 6.91
C LEU A 31 -9.02 0.40 8.31
N TRP A 32 -8.31 1.36 8.89
CA TRP A 32 -8.70 1.99 10.15
C TRP A 32 -9.98 2.82 10.02
N ASN A 33 -10.10 3.68 9.01
CA ASN A 33 -11.32 4.47 8.79
C ASN A 33 -12.50 3.58 8.40
N GLU A 34 -12.29 2.46 7.71
CA GLU A 34 -13.35 1.50 7.36
C GLU A 34 -14.00 0.91 8.61
N LYS A 35 -13.18 0.41 9.55
CA LYS A 35 -13.66 -0.11 10.83
C LYS A 35 -14.41 0.97 11.63
N ARG A 36 -13.92 2.21 11.61
CA ARG A 36 -14.53 3.35 12.34
C ARG A 36 -15.80 3.89 11.69
N ALA A 37 -15.88 3.89 10.37
CA ALA A 37 -17.06 4.36 9.63
C ALA A 37 -18.29 3.49 9.90
N ARG A 38 -18.10 2.20 10.17
CA ARG A 38 -19.17 1.28 10.60
C ARG A 38 -19.80 1.67 11.94
N GLU A 39 -19.07 2.40 12.80
CA GLU A 39 -19.50 2.84 14.13
C GLU A 39 -19.95 4.31 14.14
N ASN A 40 -19.32 5.15 13.31
CA ASN A 40 -19.58 6.59 13.27
C ASN A 40 -19.42 7.12 11.82
N PRO A 41 -20.52 7.60 11.19
CA PRO A 41 -20.50 8.12 9.82
C PRO A 41 -19.55 9.30 9.58
N MET A 42 -19.10 10.01 10.62
CA MET A 42 -18.10 11.08 10.49
C MET A 42 -16.81 10.63 9.79
N TYR A 43 -16.44 9.35 9.93
CA TYR A 43 -15.24 8.80 9.30
C TYR A 43 -15.42 8.45 7.83
N GLU A 44 -16.65 8.44 7.28
CA GLU A 44 -16.91 8.08 5.88
C GLU A 44 -16.23 9.03 4.90
N LYS A 45 -16.17 10.32 5.20
CA LYS A 45 -15.49 11.30 4.33
C LYS A 45 -13.98 11.07 4.29
N ASN A 46 -13.39 10.72 5.43
CA ASN A 46 -11.97 10.39 5.51
C ASN A 46 -11.68 9.08 4.79
N LEU A 47 -12.54 8.06 4.99
CA LEU A 47 -12.49 6.80 4.26
C LEU A 47 -12.53 7.04 2.76
N GLN A 48 -13.46 7.86 2.28
CA GLN A 48 -13.56 8.20 0.87
C GLN A 48 -12.27 8.83 0.35
N THR A 49 -11.77 9.85 1.04
CA THR A 49 -10.55 10.54 0.62
C THR A 49 -9.34 9.59 0.54
N VAL A 50 -9.15 8.73 1.54
CA VAL A 50 -7.97 7.85 1.58
C VAL A 50 -8.10 6.68 0.61
N THR A 51 -9.27 6.04 0.50
CA THR A 51 -9.49 4.93 -0.44
C THR A 51 -9.31 5.38 -1.88
N GLU A 52 -9.70 6.62 -2.19
CA GLU A 52 -9.47 7.22 -3.50
C GLU A 52 -7.98 7.39 -3.84
N ARG A 53 -7.18 7.81 -2.87
CA ARG A 53 -5.71 7.86 -3.04
C ARG A 53 -5.12 6.48 -3.23
N VAL A 54 -5.51 5.50 -2.40
CA VAL A 54 -5.09 4.11 -2.54
C VAL A 54 -5.45 3.59 -3.93
N ARG A 55 -6.69 3.80 -4.39
CA ARG A 55 -7.15 3.40 -5.72
C ARG A 55 -6.26 3.98 -6.81
N TYR A 56 -6.02 5.29 -6.77
CA TYR A 56 -5.18 5.96 -7.76
C TYR A 56 -3.77 5.36 -7.81
N SER A 57 -3.13 5.20 -6.65
CA SER A 57 -1.80 4.61 -6.55
C SER A 57 -1.76 3.17 -7.04
N LEU A 58 -2.76 2.35 -6.70
CA LEU A 58 -2.87 0.97 -7.17
C LEU A 58 -3.06 0.89 -8.68
N ILE A 59 -3.91 1.73 -9.26
CA ILE A 59 -4.13 1.76 -10.71
C ILE A 59 -2.83 2.10 -11.44
N ASN A 60 -2.06 3.06 -10.95
CA ASN A 60 -0.77 3.41 -11.55
C ASN A 60 0.22 2.25 -11.48
N HIS A 61 0.36 1.60 -10.32
CA HIS A 61 1.23 0.42 -10.19
C HIS A 61 0.79 -0.74 -11.08
N LEU A 62 -0.52 -1.00 -11.17
CA LEU A 62 -1.07 -2.05 -12.02
C LEU A 62 -0.82 -1.74 -13.49
N ARG A 63 -0.93 -0.47 -13.92
CA ARG A 63 -0.58 -0.06 -15.29
C ARG A 63 0.88 -0.31 -15.58
N GLU A 64 1.80 0.13 -14.72
CA GLU A 64 3.23 -0.10 -14.88
C GLU A 64 3.58 -1.60 -14.95
N TYR A 65 2.98 -2.41 -14.08
CA TYR A 65 3.13 -3.87 -14.11
C TYR A 65 2.63 -4.46 -15.43
N ILE A 66 1.41 -4.11 -15.86
CA ILE A 66 0.80 -4.61 -17.09
C ILE A 66 1.62 -4.19 -18.32
N ASP A 67 2.05 -2.92 -18.38
CA ASP A 67 2.78 -2.34 -19.50
C ASP A 67 4.23 -2.86 -19.57
N SER A 68 4.76 -3.46 -18.49
CA SER A 68 6.10 -4.08 -18.50
C SER A 68 6.18 -5.35 -19.36
N TYR A 69 5.03 -5.95 -19.70
CA TYR A 69 4.96 -7.13 -20.56
C TYR A 69 5.04 -6.73 -22.04
N LEU A 70 6.12 -7.16 -22.71
CA LEU A 70 6.31 -6.95 -24.17
C LEU A 70 5.23 -7.66 -25.01
N GLU A 71 4.76 -8.81 -24.53
CA GLU A 71 3.70 -9.61 -25.14
C GLU A 71 2.76 -10.11 -24.04
N GLN A 72 1.48 -10.29 -24.38
CA GLN A 72 0.50 -10.80 -23.43
C GLN A 72 0.82 -12.26 -23.05
N PRO A 73 1.04 -12.57 -21.77
CA PRO A 73 1.40 -13.92 -21.34
C PRO A 73 0.20 -14.88 -21.48
N ASP A 74 0.51 -16.15 -21.79
CA ASP A 74 -0.49 -17.21 -21.92
C ASP A 74 -1.18 -17.48 -20.57
N SER A 75 -2.50 -17.36 -20.54
CA SER A 75 -3.34 -17.57 -19.36
C SER A 75 -3.30 -19.00 -18.79
N SER A 76 -2.78 -19.96 -19.56
CA SER A 76 -2.55 -21.34 -19.08
C SER A 76 -1.36 -21.47 -18.11
N THR A 77 -0.49 -20.46 -18.06
CA THR A 77 0.68 -20.42 -17.17
C THR A 77 0.38 -19.70 -15.85
N ALA A 78 1.14 -19.98 -14.79
CA ALA A 78 0.99 -19.28 -13.51
C ALA A 78 1.22 -17.76 -13.65
N GLU A 79 2.22 -17.37 -14.45
CA GLU A 79 2.53 -15.98 -14.76
C GLU A 79 1.39 -15.30 -15.51
N GLY A 80 0.88 -15.93 -16.58
CA GLY A 80 -0.23 -15.36 -17.34
C GLY A 80 -1.52 -15.30 -16.53
N ALA A 81 -1.80 -16.30 -15.68
CA ALA A 81 -2.93 -16.25 -14.76
C ALA A 81 -2.83 -15.07 -13.78
N MET A 82 -1.63 -14.75 -13.27
CA MET A 82 -1.39 -13.58 -12.44
C MET A 82 -1.58 -12.28 -13.23
N TYR A 83 -1.01 -12.17 -14.43
CA TYR A 83 -1.19 -11.01 -15.30
C TYR A 83 -2.67 -10.71 -15.57
N TRP A 84 -3.45 -11.70 -16.02
CA TRP A 84 -4.88 -11.52 -16.31
C TRP A 84 -5.69 -11.20 -15.06
N TYR A 85 -5.28 -11.71 -13.90
CA TYR A 85 -5.86 -11.32 -12.62
C TYR A 85 -5.60 -9.84 -12.29
N MET A 86 -4.38 -9.33 -12.50
CA MET A 86 -4.05 -7.90 -12.31
C MET A 86 -4.84 -7.00 -13.27
N VAL A 87 -4.96 -7.38 -14.55
CA VAL A 87 -5.77 -6.67 -15.55
C VAL A 87 -7.22 -6.56 -15.07
N LYS A 88 -7.82 -7.70 -14.68
CA LYS A 88 -9.21 -7.72 -14.21
C LYS A 88 -9.40 -6.88 -12.95
N PHE A 89 -8.52 -7.03 -11.96
CA PHE A 89 -8.62 -6.25 -10.72
C PHE A 89 -8.53 -4.75 -10.97
N LYS A 90 -7.64 -4.31 -11.87
CA LYS A 90 -7.54 -2.91 -12.30
C LYS A 90 -8.88 -2.40 -12.84
N GLU A 91 -9.54 -3.15 -13.72
CA GLU A 91 -10.86 -2.79 -14.27
C GLU A 91 -11.94 -2.72 -13.19
N ASP A 92 -11.94 -3.69 -12.26
CA ASP A 92 -12.90 -3.74 -11.15
C ASP A 92 -12.77 -2.48 -10.26
N ILE A 93 -11.56 -2.06 -9.88
CA ILE A 93 -11.38 -0.87 -9.03
C ILE A 93 -11.52 0.46 -9.77
N GLU A 94 -11.23 0.51 -11.08
CA GLU A 94 -11.43 1.71 -11.93
C GLU A 94 -12.92 2.07 -12.07
N THR A 95 -13.79 1.06 -12.06
CA THR A 95 -15.23 1.24 -12.30
C THR A 95 -16.08 1.25 -11.02
N GLU A 96 -15.54 0.83 -9.89
CA GLU A 96 -16.25 0.85 -8.61
C GLU A 96 -16.49 2.28 -8.12
N THR A 97 -17.74 2.54 -7.71
CA THR A 97 -18.22 3.85 -7.24
C THR A 97 -18.64 3.83 -5.78
N ASN A 98 -18.92 2.66 -5.22
CA ASN A 98 -19.22 2.48 -3.81
C ASN A 98 -17.92 2.34 -3.01
N ILE A 99 -17.72 3.24 -2.06
CA ILE A 99 -16.46 3.29 -1.31
C ILE A 99 -16.21 2.05 -0.44
N PHE A 100 -17.26 1.48 0.16
CA PHE A 100 -17.13 0.30 0.99
C PHE A 100 -16.84 -0.94 0.14
N SER A 101 -17.51 -1.07 -1.02
CA SER A 101 -17.19 -2.11 -2.00
C SER A 101 -15.75 -1.99 -2.49
N LEU A 102 -15.27 -0.77 -2.75
CA LEU A 102 -13.89 -0.53 -3.17
C LEU A 102 -12.88 -0.93 -2.09
N VAL A 103 -13.14 -0.61 -0.81
CA VAL A 103 -12.28 -1.06 0.29
C VAL A 103 -12.27 -2.58 0.40
N ILE A 104 -13.43 -3.23 0.27
CA ILE A 104 -13.52 -4.70 0.29
C ILE A 104 -12.72 -5.30 -0.87
N ALA A 105 -12.86 -4.76 -2.08
CA ALA A 105 -12.13 -5.23 -3.26
C ALA A 105 -10.61 -5.11 -3.08
N ILE A 106 -10.14 -3.95 -2.62
CA ILE A 106 -8.71 -3.71 -2.36
C ILE A 106 -8.19 -4.66 -1.28
N ASN A 107 -8.90 -4.76 -0.14
CA ASN A 107 -8.47 -5.63 0.95
C ASN A 107 -8.45 -7.10 0.52
N TYR A 108 -9.46 -7.56 -0.23
CA TYR A 108 -9.51 -8.92 -0.75
C TYR A 108 -8.36 -9.19 -1.71
N TRP A 109 -8.08 -8.26 -2.64
CA TRP A 109 -6.96 -8.37 -3.57
C TRP A 109 -5.62 -8.45 -2.85
N LEU A 110 -5.38 -7.62 -1.84
CA LEU A 110 -4.13 -7.68 -1.05
C LEU A 110 -3.92 -9.07 -0.43
N GLN A 111 -4.98 -9.67 0.14
CA GLN A 111 -4.91 -11.00 0.75
C GLN A 111 -4.71 -12.13 -0.29
N GLU A 112 -5.41 -12.07 -1.43
CA GLU A 112 -5.30 -13.08 -2.49
C GLU A 112 -3.95 -13.02 -3.22
N VAL A 113 -3.47 -11.81 -3.55
CA VAL A 113 -2.17 -11.65 -4.20
C VAL A 113 -1.06 -12.07 -3.27
N HIS A 114 -1.14 -11.69 -1.99
CA HIS A 114 -0.24 -12.18 -0.95
C HIS A 114 -0.11 -13.72 -0.97
N GLN A 115 -1.25 -14.42 -0.89
CA GLN A 115 -1.25 -15.89 -0.90
C GLN A 115 -0.62 -16.48 -2.17
N ARG A 116 -0.90 -15.88 -3.34
CA ARG A 116 -0.38 -16.36 -4.63
C ARG A 116 1.10 -16.04 -4.83
N MET A 117 1.56 -14.88 -4.37
CA MET A 117 2.96 -14.44 -4.41
C MET A 117 3.86 -15.34 -3.57
N ASN A 118 3.45 -15.64 -2.34
CA ASN A 118 4.18 -16.57 -1.46
C ASN A 118 4.30 -17.96 -2.12
N GLN A 119 3.22 -18.48 -2.69
CA GLN A 119 3.21 -19.82 -3.28
C GLN A 119 4.00 -19.94 -4.59
N SER A 120 4.02 -18.88 -5.41
CA SER A 120 4.42 -19.02 -6.83
C SER A 120 5.73 -18.31 -7.19
N PHE A 121 6.09 -17.25 -6.47
CA PHE A 121 7.16 -16.34 -6.93
C PHE A 121 8.15 -15.91 -5.84
N GLY A 122 7.84 -16.11 -4.56
CA GLY A 122 8.72 -15.73 -3.45
C GLY A 122 9.09 -14.23 -3.46
N GLY A 123 8.24 -13.39 -4.05
CA GLY A 123 8.51 -11.97 -4.35
C GLY A 123 7.72 -10.99 -3.49
N GLU A 124 7.91 -9.70 -3.78
CA GLU A 124 7.28 -8.54 -3.13
C GLU A 124 6.21 -7.91 -4.03
N LEU A 125 5.07 -7.49 -3.46
CA LEU A 125 3.95 -6.85 -4.18
C LEU A 125 3.95 -5.36 -3.87
N LEU A 126 4.02 -4.47 -4.87
CA LEU A 126 4.06 -3.00 -4.64
C LEU A 126 5.24 -2.56 -3.74
N GLY A 127 6.33 -3.34 -3.72
CA GLY A 127 7.43 -3.15 -2.77
C GLY A 127 7.13 -3.62 -1.35
N PHE A 128 6.01 -4.31 -1.12
CA PHE A 128 5.65 -4.94 0.14
C PHE A 128 6.04 -6.40 0.18
N THR A 129 6.66 -6.80 1.28
CA THR A 129 6.89 -8.19 1.62
C THR A 129 5.58 -8.86 2.06
N GLU A 130 5.59 -10.20 2.10
CA GLU A 130 4.55 -10.99 2.76
C GLU A 130 4.23 -10.43 4.17
N TYR A 131 5.30 -10.10 4.90
CA TYR A 131 5.24 -9.63 6.28
C TYR A 131 4.56 -8.26 6.42
N ASP A 132 4.78 -7.35 5.48
CA ASP A 132 4.13 -6.03 5.50
C ASP A 132 2.61 -6.17 5.33
N LEU A 133 2.17 -7.09 4.47
CA LEU A 133 0.75 -7.35 4.25
C LEU A 133 0.11 -8.08 5.43
N GLU A 134 0.81 -9.02 6.06
CA GLU A 134 0.37 -9.64 7.32
C GLU A 134 0.22 -8.59 8.43
N ALA A 135 1.10 -7.58 8.46
CA ALA A 135 1.12 -6.54 9.47
C ALA A 135 -0.16 -5.69 9.49
N LEU A 136 -0.87 -5.58 8.36
CA LEU A 136 -2.17 -4.89 8.27
C LEU A 136 -3.26 -5.56 9.16
N ASN A 137 -3.10 -6.84 9.52
CA ASN A 137 -4.01 -7.53 10.43
C ASN A 137 -3.94 -6.99 11.87
N TYR A 138 -2.87 -6.29 12.23
CA TYR A 138 -2.66 -5.77 13.58
C TYR A 138 -3.32 -4.42 13.87
N ILE A 139 -3.97 -3.79 12.88
CA ILE A 139 -4.66 -2.49 13.03
C ILE A 139 -5.71 -2.55 14.14
N GLU A 140 -5.54 -1.68 15.14
CA GLU A 140 -6.41 -1.53 16.32
C GLU A 140 -7.33 -0.30 16.17
N PRO A 141 -8.59 -0.47 15.73
CA PRO A 141 -9.45 0.68 15.42
C PRO A 141 -9.78 1.55 16.64
N ASP A 142 -9.69 1.02 17.86
CA ASP A 142 -9.91 1.76 19.11
C ASP A 142 -8.76 2.71 19.47
N LYS A 143 -7.60 2.58 18.79
CA LYS A 143 -6.44 3.44 19.00
C LYS A 143 -6.37 4.57 17.96
N PRO A 144 -5.76 5.72 18.29
CA PRO A 144 -5.53 6.82 17.35
C PRO A 144 -4.79 6.37 16.08
N ILE A 145 -5.07 7.03 14.95
CA ILE A 145 -4.44 6.69 13.66
C ILE A 145 -2.92 6.89 13.69
N GLU A 146 -2.47 7.91 14.42
CA GLU A 146 -1.05 8.27 14.59
C GLU A 146 -0.26 7.20 15.34
N GLN A 147 -0.94 6.34 16.11
CA GLN A 147 -0.30 5.25 16.86
C GLN A 147 -0.26 3.93 16.09
N GLN A 148 -1.02 3.79 14.99
CA GLN A 148 -1.18 2.51 14.30
C GLN A 148 0.13 1.93 13.80
N LYS A 149 1.00 2.74 13.18
CA LYS A 149 2.31 2.27 12.70
C LYS A 149 3.14 1.66 13.82
N HIS A 150 3.21 2.36 14.96
CA HIS A 150 3.98 1.90 16.11
C HIS A 150 3.41 0.59 16.68
N ILE A 151 2.08 0.53 16.86
CA ILE A 151 1.39 -0.69 17.32
C ILE A 151 1.65 -1.88 16.39
N ILE A 152 1.56 -1.65 15.08
CA ILE A 152 1.81 -2.67 14.07
C ILE A 152 3.26 -3.17 14.17
N SER A 153 4.24 -2.26 14.22
CA SER A 153 5.67 -2.59 14.37
C SER A 153 5.94 -3.41 15.62
N GLU A 154 5.41 -2.99 16.78
CA GLU A 154 5.60 -3.72 18.05
C GLU A 154 5.00 -5.13 17.99
N LYS A 155 3.81 -5.29 17.41
CA LYS A 155 3.15 -6.60 17.31
C LYS A 155 3.87 -7.55 16.36
N VAL A 156 4.30 -7.02 15.22
CA VAL A 156 5.17 -7.70 14.27
C VAL A 156 6.42 -8.20 14.99
N GLU A 157 7.18 -7.31 15.63
CA GLU A 157 8.41 -7.66 16.36
C GLU A 157 8.17 -8.74 17.44
N GLN A 158 7.09 -8.62 18.22
CA GLN A 158 6.71 -9.61 19.22
C GLN A 158 6.37 -10.97 18.61
N GLU A 159 5.74 -11.00 17.44
CA GLU A 159 5.43 -12.24 16.74
C GLU A 159 6.70 -12.89 16.19
N TYR A 160 7.60 -12.13 15.58
CA TYR A 160 8.87 -12.66 15.06
C TYR A 160 9.84 -13.11 16.16
N ALA A 161 9.88 -12.42 17.30
CA ALA A 161 10.65 -12.84 18.47
C ALA A 161 10.23 -14.23 19.00
N LYS A 162 8.96 -14.63 18.81
CA LYS A 162 8.46 -15.95 19.23
C LYS A 162 8.93 -17.08 18.31
N TYR A 163 9.18 -16.78 17.03
CA TYR A 163 9.53 -17.79 16.02
C TYR A 163 11.04 -17.86 15.71
N GLY A 164 11.87 -17.02 16.34
CA GLY A 164 13.32 -17.03 16.14
C GLY A 164 13.76 -16.69 14.72
N LYS A 165 12.88 -16.06 13.92
CA LYS A 165 13.21 -15.57 12.58
C LYS A 165 13.75 -14.14 12.72
N GLU A 166 15.06 -13.97 12.53
CA GLU A 166 15.69 -12.67 12.35
C GLU A 166 15.34 -12.10 10.95
N ASN A 167 14.07 -11.79 10.70
CA ASN A 167 13.68 -10.96 9.57
C ASN A 167 13.19 -9.64 10.14
N SER A 168 14.09 -8.63 10.17
CA SER A 168 13.71 -7.26 10.48
C SER A 168 12.75 -6.78 9.38
N VAL A 169 11.49 -6.55 9.74
CA VAL A 169 10.57 -5.82 8.85
C VAL A 169 11.20 -4.46 8.57
N ARG A 170 11.44 -4.16 7.29
CA ARG A 170 12.10 -2.91 6.86
C ARG A 170 11.05 -1.81 6.79
N PHE A 171 10.69 -1.26 7.94
CA PHE A 171 10.12 0.09 7.96
C PHE A 171 11.29 1.08 7.88
N THR A 172 11.57 1.60 6.68
CA THR A 172 12.42 2.80 6.57
C THR A 172 11.57 4.01 6.97
N PHE A 173 11.81 4.51 8.19
CA PHE A 173 11.20 5.73 8.75
C PHE A 173 11.89 7.00 8.26
#